data_AF-A0A257TVA9-F1
#
_entry.id   AF-A0A257TVA9-F1
#
_cell.length_a   1.000
_cell.length_b   1.000
_cell.length_c   1.000
_cell.angle_alpha   90.00
_cell.angle_beta   90.00
_cell.angle_gamma   90.00
#
_symmetry.space_group_name_H-M   'P 1'
#
loop_
_entity.id
_entity.type
_entity.pdbx_description
1 polymer ?
#
loop_
_entity_poly.entity_id
_entity_poly.type
_entity_poly.pdbx_seq_one_letter_code
_entity_poly.pdbx_strand_id
1 'polypeptide(L)'
;MELPPLNPELVTDEGGVLRVCRRAAAAGTVALDTESDSLHSYHHKVCLIQLSFAGEHAILDPLAIGREGMWPLAEVLADPRVEKLMHGADYDLRVLDRDLGARVVRLADTQVAAQLLGEPQTG
;
A
#
# COMPACT_ATOMS: atom_id res chain seq x y z
N MET A 1 4.77 25.22 4.67
CA MET A 1 3.59 24.86 3.85
C MET A 1 2.76 23.94 4.72
N GLU A 2 1.59 24.37 5.18
CA GLU A 2 0.68 23.47 5.88
C GLU A 2 0.14 22.46 4.87
N LEU A 3 0.29 21.17 5.19
CA LEU A 3 -0.36 20.12 4.41
C LEU A 3 -1.86 20.18 4.72
N PRO A 4 -2.74 20.02 3.71
CA PRO A 4 -4.16 19.90 3.96
C PRO A 4 -4.44 18.71 4.90
N PRO A 5 -5.54 18.74 5.67
CA PRO A 5 -5.90 17.62 6.53
C PRO A 5 -6.11 16.36 5.68
N LEU A 6 -5.47 15.25 6.10
CA LEU A 6 -5.37 14.01 5.31
C LEU A 6 -6.70 13.23 5.18
N ASN A 7 -7.76 13.62 5.89
CA ASN A 7 -9.10 12.99 5.94
C ASN A 7 -9.27 11.66 5.16
N PRO A 8 -8.69 10.55 5.66
CA PRO A 8 -8.65 9.30 4.91
C PRO A 8 -10.01 8.60 4.87
N GLU A 9 -10.34 7.99 3.74
CA GLU A 9 -11.48 7.09 3.61
C GLU A 9 -11.14 5.74 4.25
N LEU A 10 -11.83 5.38 5.33
CA LEU A 10 -11.75 4.03 5.90
C LEU A 10 -12.61 3.07 5.07
N VAL A 11 -12.01 1.98 4.60
CA VAL A 11 -12.63 0.98 3.75
C VAL A 11 -12.59 -0.38 4.43
N THR A 12 -13.76 -0.95 4.64
CA THR A 12 -13.96 -2.24 5.33
C THR A 12 -14.79 -3.23 4.51
N ASP A 13 -15.11 -2.89 3.25
CA ASP A 13 -15.88 -3.74 2.33
C ASP A 13 -15.24 -3.78 0.93
N GLU A 14 -15.48 -4.88 0.21
CA GLU A 14 -14.94 -5.10 -1.14
C GLU A 14 -15.34 -4.00 -2.14
N GLY A 15 -16.57 -3.48 -2.04
CA GLY A 15 -17.06 -2.42 -2.92
C GLY A 15 -16.26 -1.12 -2.74
N GLY A 16 -15.88 -0.80 -1.51
CA GLY A 16 -14.96 0.31 -1.20
C GLY A 16 -13.56 0.09 -1.76
N VAL A 17 -13.01 -1.12 -1.65
CA VAL A 17 -11.68 -1.44 -2.21
C VAL A 17 -11.68 -1.20 -3.71
N LEU A 18 -12.69 -1.69 -4.42
CA LEU A 18 -12.83 -1.50 -5.86
C LEU A 18 -12.89 -0.01 -6.25
N ARG A 19 -13.64 0.81 -5.52
CA ARG A 19 -13.74 2.26 -5.79
C ARG A 19 -12.42 2.98 -5.56
N VAL A 20 -11.75 2.71 -4.44
CA VAL A 20 -10.44 3.29 -4.13
C VAL A 20 -9.40 2.87 -5.16
N CYS A 21 -9.31 1.57 -5.46
CA CYS A 21 -8.31 1.04 -6.40
C CYS A 21 -8.48 1.59 -7.82
N ARG A 22 -9.72 1.84 -8.28
CA ARG A 22 -9.97 2.50 -9.57
C ARG A 22 -9.43 3.94 -9.62
N ARG A 23 -9.63 4.72 -8.55
CA ARG A 23 -9.09 6.08 -8.46
C ARG A 23 -7.57 6.06 -8.36
N ALA A 24 -7.00 5.16 -7.56
CA ALA A 24 -5.56 4.99 -7.43
C ALA A 24 -4.90 4.60 -8.76
N ALA A 25 -5.50 3.66 -9.51
CA ALA A 25 -5.02 3.28 -10.83
C ALA A 25 -5.05 4.46 -11.82
N ALA A 26 -6.12 5.26 -11.81
CA ALA A 26 -6.26 6.43 -12.66
C ALA A 26 -5.24 7.55 -12.34
N ALA A 27 -4.77 7.63 -11.09
CA ALA A 27 -3.74 8.59 -10.68
C ALA A 27 -2.35 8.27 -11.25
N GLY A 28 -2.07 7.02 -11.65
CA GLY A 28 -0.81 6.59 -12.26
C GLY A 28 0.38 6.44 -11.30
N THR A 29 0.29 6.99 -10.10
CA THR A 29 1.23 6.75 -8.99
C THR A 29 0.43 6.63 -7.70
N VAL A 30 0.75 5.61 -6.90
CA VAL A 30 0.16 5.37 -5.58
C VAL A 30 1.27 5.16 -4.56
N ALA A 31 1.22 5.90 -3.46
CA ALA A 31 2.03 5.61 -2.28
C ALA A 31 1.33 4.54 -1.44
N LEU A 32 2.08 3.53 -1.00
CA LEU A 32 1.57 2.41 -0.22
C LEU A 32 2.44 2.16 1.01
N ASP A 33 1.79 1.88 2.13
CA ASP A 33 2.42 1.39 3.35
C ASP A 33 1.56 0.30 3.99
N THR A 34 2.15 -0.58 4.81
CA THR A 34 1.41 -1.64 5.50
C THR A 34 1.72 -1.69 6.98
N GLU A 35 0.70 -1.95 7.79
CA GLU A 35 0.87 -2.28 9.21
C GLU A 35 0.64 -3.77 9.41
N SER A 36 1.62 -4.45 10.02
CA SER A 36 1.58 -5.89 10.23
C SER A 36 1.87 -6.25 11.69
N ASP A 37 1.08 -7.17 12.26
CA ASP A 37 1.28 -7.65 13.64
C ASP A 37 1.67 -9.14 13.70
N SER A 38 2.56 -9.48 14.64
CA SER A 38 3.01 -10.84 14.99
C SER A 38 2.49 -11.36 16.33
N LEU A 39 1.84 -10.55 17.17
CA LEU A 39 1.68 -10.84 18.60
C LEU A 39 0.94 -12.15 18.91
N HIS A 40 0.13 -12.68 17.98
CA HIS A 40 -0.62 -13.93 18.14
C HIS A 40 -0.60 -14.87 16.92
N SER A 41 0.38 -14.75 16.02
CA SER A 41 0.48 -15.63 14.85
C SER A 41 1.93 -15.97 14.50
N TYR A 42 2.17 -17.24 14.12
CA TYR A 42 3.49 -17.72 13.71
C TYR A 42 4.02 -16.99 12.45
N HIS A 43 3.12 -16.39 11.67
CA HIS A 43 3.43 -15.48 10.57
C HIS A 43 2.72 -14.15 10.80
N HIS A 44 3.43 -13.02 10.66
CA HIS A 44 2.82 -11.68 10.73
C HIS A 44 1.63 -11.58 9.78
N LYS A 45 0.57 -10.84 10.09
CA LYS A 45 -0.56 -10.63 9.17
C LYS A 45 -0.66 -9.16 8.78
N VAL A 46 -1.00 -8.85 7.53
CA VAL A 46 -1.38 -7.47 7.18
C VAL A 46 -2.65 -7.10 7.95
N CYS A 47 -2.56 -6.10 8.82
CA CYS A 47 -3.66 -5.58 9.61
C CYS A 47 -4.24 -4.31 9.01
N LEU A 48 -3.42 -3.53 8.29
CA LEU A 48 -3.82 -2.28 7.67
C LEU A 48 -3.01 -2.03 6.41
N ILE A 49 -3.63 -1.37 5.42
CA ILE A 49 -2.93 -0.87 4.23
C ILE A 49 -3.31 0.59 4.05
N GLN A 50 -2.30 1.47 4.04
CA GLN A 50 -2.47 2.88 3.73
C GLN A 50 -2.19 3.13 2.25
N LEU A 51 -3.08 3.88 1.58
CA LEU A 51 -2.88 4.36 0.22
C LEU A 51 -2.97 5.87 0.17
N SER A 52 -2.08 6.49 -0.61
CA SER A 52 -2.19 7.91 -0.96
C SER A 52 -1.95 8.11 -2.45
N PHE A 53 -2.85 8.83 -3.13
CA PHE A 53 -2.80 9.04 -4.57
C PHE A 53 -3.56 10.32 -4.93
N ALA A 54 -3.03 11.16 -5.83
CA ALA A 54 -3.70 12.37 -6.33
C ALA A 54 -4.30 13.31 -5.25
N GLY A 55 -3.72 13.36 -4.04
CA GLY A 55 -4.24 14.16 -2.91
C GLY A 55 -5.39 13.51 -2.13
N GLU A 56 -5.74 12.27 -2.47
CA GLU A 56 -6.69 11.42 -1.74
C GLU A 56 -5.93 10.40 -0.88
N HIS A 57 -6.58 9.99 0.21
CA HIS A 57 -6.02 9.04 1.16
C HIS A 57 -7.06 7.97 1.50
N ALA A 58 -6.64 6.72 1.58
CA ALA A 58 -7.51 5.61 1.95
C ALA A 58 -6.79 4.68 2.93
N ILE A 59 -7.56 4.12 3.86
CA ILE A 59 -7.12 3.10 4.79
C ILE A 59 -7.97 1.87 4.51
N LEU A 60 -7.34 0.79 4.05
CA LEU A 60 -8.01 -0.48 3.83
C LEU A 60 -7.80 -1.36 5.06
N ASP A 61 -8.86 -2.06 5.49
CA ASP A 61 -8.84 -3.06 6.57
C ASP A 61 -8.92 -4.48 5.99
N PRO A 62 -7.78 -5.16 5.74
CA PRO A 62 -7.78 -6.50 5.16
C PRO A 62 -8.41 -7.55 6.09
N LEU A 63 -8.52 -7.28 7.39
CA LEU A 63 -9.12 -8.20 8.35
C LEU A 63 -10.65 -8.21 8.21
N ALA A 64 -11.25 -7.04 7.99
CA ALA A 64 -12.68 -6.91 7.73
C ALA A 64 -13.07 -7.40 6.32
N ILE A 65 -12.24 -7.07 5.31
CA ILE A 65 -12.52 -7.37 3.90
C ILE A 65 -12.24 -8.84 3.56
N GLY A 66 -11.21 -9.43 4.18
CA GLY A 66 -10.71 -10.75 3.85
C GLY A 66 -9.88 -10.77 2.56
N ARG A 67 -9.04 -11.80 2.42
CA ARG A 67 -8.07 -11.95 1.32
C ARG A 67 -8.72 -11.83 -0.06
N GLU A 68 -9.85 -12.49 -0.28
CA GLU A 68 -10.52 -12.55 -1.59
C GLU A 68 -11.00 -11.16 -2.01
N GLY A 69 -11.56 -10.36 -1.09
CA GLY A 69 -12.04 -9.01 -1.39
C GLY A 69 -10.93 -7.98 -1.66
N MET A 70 -9.67 -8.34 -1.44
CA MET A 70 -8.50 -7.49 -1.72
C MET A 70 -7.99 -7.63 -3.16
N TRP A 71 -8.63 -8.43 -4.00
CA TRP A 71 -8.24 -8.63 -5.40
C TRP A 71 -8.05 -7.31 -6.20
N PRO A 72 -8.85 -6.23 -6.03
CA PRO A 72 -8.63 -5.02 -6.81
C PRO A 72 -7.30 -4.34 -6.47
N LEU A 73 -6.85 -4.45 -5.22
CA LEU A 73 -5.54 -3.93 -4.83
C LEU A 73 -4.43 -4.73 -5.51
N ALA A 74 -4.54 -6.05 -5.53
CA ALA A 74 -3.56 -6.92 -6.18
C ALA A 74 -3.39 -6.58 -7.68
N GLU A 75 -4.48 -6.23 -8.37
CA GLU A 75 -4.42 -5.77 -9.77
C GLU A 75 -3.66 -4.45 -9.92
N VAL A 76 -3.92 -3.46 -9.06
CA VAL A 76 -3.21 -2.17 -9.08
C VAL A 76 -1.71 -2.35 -8.82
N LEU A 77 -1.36 -3.22 -7.87
CA LEU A 77 0.03 -3.52 -7.55
C LEU A 77 0.76 -4.22 -8.71
N ALA A 78 0.05 -5.05 -9.47
CA ALA A 78 0.57 -5.74 -10.64
C ALA A 78 0.54 -4.92 -11.95
N ASP A 79 -0.11 -3.75 -11.98
CA ASP A 79 -0.19 -2.91 -13.18
C ASP A 79 1.13 -2.15 -13.41
N PRO A 80 1.86 -2.39 -14.52
CA PRO A 80 3.11 -1.67 -14.82
C PRO A 80 2.90 -0.20 -15.19
N ARG A 81 1.67 0.24 -15.44
CA ARG A 81 1.34 1.64 -15.72
C ARG A 81 1.25 2.48 -14.44
N VAL A 82 1.02 1.83 -13.30
CA VAL A 82 0.93 2.48 -11.99
C VAL A 82 2.25 2.36 -11.26
N GLU A 83 2.86 3.47 -10.84
CA GLU A 83 4.04 3.45 -9.98
C GLU A 83 3.61 3.19 -8.54
N LYS A 84 4.32 2.29 -7.85
CA LYS A 84 4.14 2.10 -6.41
C LYS A 84 5.28 2.81 -5.69
N LEU A 85 4.97 3.87 -4.96
CA LEU A 85 5.92 4.60 -4.14
C LEU A 85 5.87 4.04 -2.72
N MET A 86 6.98 3.52 -2.21
CA MET A 86 7.06 2.95 -0.86
C MET A 86 8.34 3.40 -0.17
N HIS A 87 8.50 3.06 1.10
CA HIS A 87 9.67 3.39 1.89
C HIS A 87 10.18 2.17 2.63
N GLY A 88 11.30 1.58 2.20
CA GLY A 88 11.84 0.38 2.84
C GLY A 88 10.97 -0.87 2.62
N ALA A 89 10.48 -1.06 1.39
CA ALA A 89 9.40 -1.97 1.06
C ALA A 89 9.74 -3.47 1.16
N ASP A 90 11.00 -3.84 1.43
CA ASP A 90 11.48 -5.23 1.35
C ASP A 90 10.62 -6.19 2.20
N TYR A 91 10.19 -5.75 3.38
CA TYR A 91 9.30 -6.53 4.22
C TYR A 91 7.85 -6.55 3.70
N ASP A 92 7.29 -5.39 3.36
CA ASP A 92 5.92 -5.25 2.84
C ASP A 92 5.69 -6.12 1.61
N LEU A 93 6.64 -6.14 0.68
CA LEU A 93 6.55 -6.96 -0.53
C LEU A 93 6.35 -8.45 -0.23
N ARG A 94 7.04 -8.98 0.79
CA ARG A 94 6.91 -10.38 1.20
C ARG A 94 5.55 -10.66 1.85
N VAL A 95 5.07 -9.72 2.67
CA VAL A 95 3.81 -9.85 3.38
C VAL A 95 2.63 -9.73 2.40
N LEU A 96 2.66 -8.76 1.49
CA LEU A 96 1.65 -8.57 0.44
C LEU A 96 1.54 -9.79 -0.49
N ASP A 97 2.67 -10.38 -0.88
CA ASP A 97 2.64 -11.61 -1.68
C ASP A 97 2.03 -12.78 -0.91
N ARG A 98 2.46 -13.00 0.33
CA ARG A 98 1.99 -14.12 1.15
C ARG A 98 0.49 -14.00 1.47
N ASP A 99 0.06 -12.83 1.94
CA ASP A 99 -1.28 -12.64 2.48
C ASP A 99 -2.31 -12.32 1.40
N LEU A 100 -1.93 -11.56 0.37
CA LEU A 100 -2.84 -11.10 -0.67
C LEU A 100 -2.56 -11.72 -2.05
N GLY A 101 -1.45 -12.45 -2.23
CA GLY A 101 -1.04 -12.93 -3.56
C GLY A 101 -0.63 -11.80 -4.50
N ALA A 102 -0.33 -10.61 -3.96
CA ALA A 102 -0.08 -9.42 -4.75
C ALA A 102 1.38 -9.35 -5.21
N ARG A 103 1.59 -9.24 -6.52
CA ARG A 103 2.90 -8.97 -7.12
C ARG A 103 3.03 -7.47 -7.37
N VAL A 104 4.00 -6.82 -6.73
CA VAL A 104 4.28 -5.40 -6.96
C VAL A 104 5.25 -5.26 -8.12
N VAL A 105 4.86 -4.48 -9.13
CA VAL A 105 5.71 -4.12 -10.28
C VAL A 105 5.87 -2.61 -10.37
N ARG A 106 6.92 -2.08 -11.01
CA ARG A 106 7.18 -0.62 -11.09
C ARG A 106 7.19 0.04 -9.70
N LEU A 107 8.03 -0.50 -8.82
CA LEU A 107 8.28 0.02 -7.48
C LEU A 107 9.34 1.14 -7.51
N ALA A 108 9.04 2.25 -6.85
CA ALA A 108 9.99 3.28 -6.47
C ALA A 108 10.12 3.27 -4.93
N ASP A 109 11.30 2.92 -4.43
CA ASP A 109 11.58 2.87 -3.00
C ASP A 109 12.37 4.10 -2.56
N THR A 110 11.76 4.90 -1.70
CA THR A 110 12.33 6.16 -1.20
C THR A 110 13.48 5.95 -0.22
N GLN A 111 13.51 4.85 0.52
CA GLN A 111 14.64 4.52 1.39
C GLN A 111 15.87 4.18 0.54
N VAL A 112 15.69 3.38 -0.51
CA VAL A 112 16.78 3.06 -1.46
C VAL A 112 17.27 4.33 -2.16
N ALA A 113 16.36 5.20 -2.61
CA ALA A 113 16.73 6.47 -3.20
C ALA A 113 17.56 7.35 -2.24
N ALA A 114 17.13 7.46 -0.98
CA ALA A 114 17.84 8.23 0.04
C ALA A 114 19.25 7.66 0.32
N GLN A 115 19.39 6.34 0.38
CA GLN A 115 20.69 5.67 0.52
C GLN A 115 21.62 5.96 -0.66
N LEU A 116 21.10 5.90 -1.89
CA LEU A 116 21.86 6.19 -3.10
C LEU A 116 22.30 7.66 -3.19
N LEU A 117 21.49 8.58 -2.64
CA LEU A 117 21.83 10.00 -2.54
C LEU A 117 22.81 10.32 -1.42
N GLY A 118 23.10 9.35 -0.53
CA GLY A 118 24.00 9.55 0.61
C GLY A 118 23.37 10.35 1.74
N GLU A 119 22.04 10.32 1.88
CA GLU A 119 21.34 10.97 2.98
C GLU A 119 21.78 10.37 4.33
N PRO A 120 21.99 11.20 5.37
CA PRO A 120 22.50 10.73 6.67
C PRO A 120 21.46 9.92 7.46
N GLN A 121 20.18 10.08 7.14
CA GLN A 121 19.05 9.38 7.75
C GLN A 121 18.04 9.04 6.65
N THR A 122 17.49 7.83 6.70
CA THR A 122 16.62 7.30 5.64
C THR A 122 15.35 6.70 6.22
N GLY A 123 14.94 7.13 7.41
CA GLY A 123 13.90 6.50 8.24
C GLY A 123 14.34 6.38 9.70
#